data_AF-A0A101EEW0-F1
#
_entry.id   AF-A0A101EEW0-F1
#
_cell.length_a   1.000
_cell.length_b   1.000
_cell.length_c   1.000
_cell.angle_alpha   90.00
_cell.angle_beta   90.00
_cell.angle_gamma   90.00
#
_symmetry.space_group_name_H-M   'P 1'
#
loop_
_entity.id
_entity.type
_entity.pdbx_description
1 polymer ?
#
loop_
_entity_poly.entity_id
_entity_poly.type
_entity_poly.pdbx_seq_one_letter_code
_entity_poly.pdbx_strand_id
1 'polypeptide(L)'
;MIVNHNISALNAYRNLTITQSGLSKSLERLSSGLRINRAADDAAGLAISEKMRTQINGLAQAIRNAQDGISLIQTAEGAMDEVHAILQRMRELANQAANDTYTAYDRQQIQKEIDQLKAEVDRIAETTQFNTKKLLTGELSYTLNKVRGDAEVTNMTADSRVEAGKYQVAIYQAADVAKLVGGTAFDSSGDTSTVLHTGDVYINGVAVHFDSDEFNAASDKLQYIIDKINAVRAQTNVEARKVQDPYNSNIYHLQLVQLDVGTSNVIQLSGDDQTLKDLGFGMRMGAVGSDIALTNDVISVTGSLFINNVYVGQVAATDTIQDVVAMINNAADETGVMAEAVQVSISSDGATRAWNLRLIEATPGRGIDLSYTTTSLATALGFDIATNGPDLLDGSFTLIRRGGDS
;
A
#
# COMPACT_ATOMS: atom_id res chain seq x y z
N MET A 1 -34.01 76.72 -12.64
CA MET A 1 -32.73 76.27 -12.04
C MET A 1 -33.07 75.76 -10.65
N ILE A 2 -32.96 74.45 -10.43
CA ILE A 2 -33.48 73.78 -9.22
C ILE A 2 -32.30 73.52 -8.28
N VAL A 3 -32.45 73.87 -7.00
CA VAL A 3 -31.39 73.95 -5.97
C VAL A 3 -31.34 72.69 -5.08
N ASN A 4 -32.06 71.62 -5.42
CA ASN A 4 -32.09 70.40 -4.58
C ASN A 4 -30.95 69.41 -4.89
N HIS A 5 -30.37 69.41 -6.10
CA HIS A 5 -29.27 68.53 -6.46
C HIS A 5 -28.21 69.32 -7.25
N ASN A 6 -27.02 69.48 -6.68
CA ASN A 6 -25.92 70.19 -7.32
C ASN A 6 -25.12 69.25 -8.23
N ILE A 7 -25.56 69.12 -9.47
CA ILE A 7 -24.96 68.21 -10.46
C ILE A 7 -23.51 68.58 -10.80
N SER A 8 -23.17 69.88 -10.81
CA SER A 8 -21.79 70.34 -11.04
C SER A 8 -20.84 69.91 -9.93
N ALA A 9 -21.26 70.05 -8.66
CA ALA A 9 -20.49 69.55 -7.53
C ALA A 9 -20.37 68.02 -7.53
N LEU A 10 -21.43 67.31 -7.93
CA LEU A 10 -21.43 65.84 -7.99
C LEU A 10 -20.50 65.31 -9.10
N ASN A 11 -20.43 66.00 -10.24
CA ASN A 11 -19.45 65.70 -11.29
C ASN A 11 -18.01 66.01 -10.85
N ALA A 12 -17.78 67.15 -10.18
CA ALA A 12 -16.46 67.47 -9.61
C ALA A 12 -16.01 66.44 -8.57
N TYR A 13 -16.94 65.99 -7.71
CA TYR A 13 -16.69 64.93 -6.73
C TYR A 13 -16.34 63.59 -7.40
N ARG A 14 -17.08 63.15 -8.43
CA ARG A 14 -16.74 61.94 -9.19
C ARG A 14 -15.34 62.01 -9.81
N ASN A 15 -14.99 63.15 -10.41
CA ASN A 15 -13.66 63.34 -10.99
C ASN A 15 -12.56 63.30 -9.91
N LEU A 16 -12.79 63.91 -8.75
CA LEU A 16 -11.87 63.84 -7.61
C LEU A 16 -11.70 62.41 -7.09
N THR A 17 -12.78 61.62 -7.03
CA THR A 17 -12.68 60.20 -6.62
C THR A 17 -11.84 59.39 -7.61
N ILE A 18 -11.99 59.62 -8.92
CA ILE A 18 -11.20 58.95 -9.96
C ILE A 18 -9.72 59.35 -9.85
N THR A 19 -9.41 60.64 -9.69
CA THR A 19 -8.01 61.09 -9.54
C THR A 19 -7.38 60.60 -8.24
N GLN A 20 -8.12 60.60 -7.15
CA GLN A 20 -7.66 60.05 -5.86
C GLN A 20 -7.36 58.55 -5.99
N SER A 21 -8.22 57.78 -6.66
CA SER A 21 -7.97 56.35 -6.91
C SER A 21 -6.73 56.12 -7.79
N GLY A 22 -6.52 56.95 -8.80
CA GLY A 22 -5.32 56.91 -9.65
C GLY A 22 -4.04 57.24 -8.87
N LEU A 23 -4.08 58.25 -8.00
CA LEU A 23 -2.96 58.62 -7.13
C LEU A 23 -2.65 57.49 -6.14
N SER A 24 -3.65 56.90 -5.50
CA SER A 24 -3.47 55.77 -4.59
C SER A 24 -2.81 54.57 -5.29
N LYS A 25 -3.21 54.22 -6.52
CA LYS A 25 -2.56 53.16 -7.30
C LYS A 25 -1.11 53.49 -7.65
N SER A 26 -0.83 54.74 -8.03
CA SER A 26 0.54 55.18 -8.33
C SER A 26 1.44 55.12 -7.09
N LEU A 27 0.92 55.50 -5.92
CA LEU A 27 1.63 55.37 -4.65
C LEU A 27 1.87 53.90 -4.27
N GLU A 28 0.89 53.01 -4.49
CA GLU A 28 1.05 51.56 -4.27
C GLU A 28 2.12 50.94 -5.17
N ARG A 29 2.18 51.34 -6.45
CA ARG A 29 3.25 50.94 -7.38
C ARG A 29 4.61 51.50 -6.99
N LEU A 30 4.65 52.74 -6.52
CA LEU A 30 5.89 53.35 -6.03
C LEU A 30 6.41 52.66 -4.77
N SER A 31 5.53 52.33 -3.82
CA SER A 31 5.93 51.69 -2.56
C SER A 31 6.36 50.24 -2.73
N SER A 32 5.75 49.51 -3.67
CA SER A 32 6.09 48.13 -3.99
C SER A 32 7.28 48.00 -4.95
N GLY A 33 7.53 49.03 -5.78
CA GLY A 33 8.45 48.95 -6.91
C GLY A 33 7.96 48.05 -8.05
N LEU A 34 6.73 47.52 -7.97
CA LEU A 34 6.16 46.62 -8.95
C LEU A 34 5.09 47.34 -9.78
N ARG A 35 5.14 47.14 -11.11
CA ARG A 35 4.13 47.70 -12.03
C ARG A 35 2.76 47.03 -11.88
N ILE A 36 2.73 45.74 -11.53
CA ILE A 36 1.52 44.92 -11.39
C ILE A 36 1.50 44.39 -9.95
N ASN A 37 0.59 44.93 -9.12
CA ASN A 37 0.44 44.52 -7.71
C ASN A 37 -0.79 43.65 -7.45
N ARG A 38 -1.80 43.71 -8.33
CA ARG A 38 -3.08 43.01 -8.17
C ARG A 38 -3.51 42.39 -9.49
N ALA A 39 -4.24 41.27 -9.43
CA ALA A 39 -4.82 40.62 -10.61
C ALA A 39 -5.77 41.53 -11.41
N ALA A 40 -6.38 42.52 -10.74
CA ALA A 40 -7.28 43.49 -11.36
C ALA A 40 -6.58 44.52 -12.26
N ASP A 41 -5.26 44.70 -12.13
CA ASP A 41 -4.50 45.65 -12.96
C ASP A 41 -4.05 45.03 -14.29
N ASP A 42 -3.59 43.78 -14.27
CA ASP A 42 -3.22 42.98 -15.45
C ASP A 42 -3.15 41.49 -15.07
N ALA A 43 -4.23 40.74 -15.30
CA ALA A 43 -4.32 39.34 -14.93
C ALA A 43 -3.33 38.45 -15.72
N ALA A 44 -3.11 38.76 -17.00
CA ALA A 44 -2.20 38.00 -17.85
C ALA A 44 -0.74 38.27 -17.49
N GLY A 45 -0.38 39.54 -17.27
CA GLY A 45 0.94 39.93 -16.80
C GLY A 45 1.28 39.35 -15.43
N LEU A 46 0.32 39.36 -14.49
CA LEU A 46 0.51 38.74 -13.18
C LEU A 46 0.71 37.21 -13.28
N ALA A 47 -0.08 36.52 -14.11
CA ALA A 47 0.04 35.08 -14.29
C ALA A 47 1.41 34.68 -14.88
N ILE A 48 1.93 35.44 -15.85
CA ILE A 48 3.27 35.20 -16.42
C ILE A 48 4.35 35.51 -15.39
N SER A 49 4.23 36.61 -14.64
CA SER A 49 5.18 36.97 -13.58
C SER A 49 5.24 35.92 -12.47
N GLU A 50 4.11 35.39 -12.02
CA GLU A 50 4.08 34.31 -11.03
C GLU A 50 4.65 33.01 -11.60
N LYS A 51 4.34 32.65 -12.85
CA LYS A 51 4.98 31.51 -13.52
C LYS A 51 6.51 31.64 -13.55
N MET A 52 7.04 32.81 -13.92
CA MET A 52 8.48 33.07 -13.90
C MET A 52 9.05 33.02 -12.49
N ARG A 53 8.35 33.55 -11.49
CA ARG A 53 8.77 33.49 -10.08
C ARG A 53 8.85 32.05 -9.59
N THR A 54 7.87 31.20 -9.91
CA THR A 54 7.91 29.77 -9.61
C THR A 54 9.08 29.08 -10.31
N GLN A 55 9.33 29.40 -11.58
CA GLN A 55 10.48 28.86 -12.31
C GLN A 55 11.82 29.29 -11.69
N ILE A 56 11.97 30.56 -11.33
CA ILE A 56 13.18 31.08 -10.66
C ILE A 56 13.39 30.35 -9.33
N ASN A 57 12.34 30.17 -8.52
CA ASN A 57 12.44 29.44 -7.27
C ASN A 57 12.80 27.97 -7.49
N GLY A 58 12.23 27.33 -8.52
CA GLY A 58 12.55 25.97 -8.93
C GLY A 58 14.00 25.83 -9.37
N LEU A 59 14.51 26.75 -10.19
CA LEU A 59 15.91 26.80 -10.62
C LEU A 59 16.86 27.05 -9.45
N ALA A 60 16.51 27.95 -8.53
CA ALA A 60 17.30 28.20 -7.33
C ALA A 60 17.41 26.94 -6.44
N GLN A 61 16.34 26.16 -6.34
CA GLN A 61 16.39 24.86 -5.66
C GLN A 61 17.22 23.84 -6.45
N ALA A 62 17.08 23.79 -7.77
CA ALA A 62 17.88 22.90 -8.62
C ALA A 62 19.39 23.19 -8.50
N ILE A 63 19.78 24.46 -8.41
CA ILE A 63 21.17 24.86 -8.18
C ILE A 63 21.67 24.34 -6.82
N ARG A 64 20.89 24.49 -5.75
CA ARG A 64 21.24 23.93 -4.44
C ARG A 64 21.39 22.42 -4.49
N ASN A 65 20.43 21.72 -5.11
CA ASN A 65 20.50 20.27 -5.26
C ASN A 65 21.73 19.83 -6.09
N ALA A 66 22.13 20.61 -7.10
CA ALA A 66 23.33 20.35 -7.88
C ALA A 66 24.61 20.54 -7.05
N GLN A 67 24.65 21.55 -6.18
CA GLN A 67 25.75 21.75 -5.23
C GLN A 67 25.88 20.58 -4.25
N ASP A 68 24.76 20.08 -3.71
CA ASP A 68 24.75 18.89 -2.87
C ASP A 68 25.25 17.65 -3.64
N GLY A 69 24.86 17.52 -4.91
CA GLY A 69 25.37 16.49 -5.82
C GLY A 69 26.89 16.56 -6.04
N ILE A 70 27.44 17.78 -6.20
CA ILE A 70 28.89 18.00 -6.29
C ILE A 70 29.57 17.57 -4.99
N SER A 71 29.04 17.96 -3.83
CA SER A 71 29.62 17.57 -2.53
C SER A 71 29.58 16.06 -2.30
N LEU A 72 28.52 15.38 -2.76
CA LEU A 72 28.42 13.93 -2.75
C LEU A 72 29.52 13.29 -3.60
N ILE A 73 29.71 13.77 -4.83
CA ILE A 73 30.74 13.26 -5.74
C ILE A 73 32.13 13.49 -5.17
N GLN A 74 32.43 14.67 -4.61
CA GLN A 74 33.72 14.97 -3.98
C GLN A 74 34.02 14.04 -2.80
N THR A 75 33.01 13.69 -2.01
CA THR A 75 33.17 12.74 -0.91
C THR A 75 33.52 11.35 -1.45
N ALA A 76 32.86 10.93 -2.53
CA ALA A 76 33.18 9.67 -3.20
C ALA A 76 34.57 9.67 -3.86
N GLU A 77 34.96 10.79 -4.48
CA GLU A 77 36.26 10.97 -5.14
C GLU A 77 37.40 10.87 -4.12
N GLY A 78 37.31 11.57 -2.99
CA GLY A 78 38.33 11.48 -1.93
C GLY A 78 38.48 10.07 -1.36
N ALA A 79 37.38 9.33 -1.20
CA ALA A 79 37.44 7.92 -0.80
C ALA A 79 38.07 7.02 -1.87
N MET A 80 37.78 7.27 -3.15
CA MET A 80 38.36 6.54 -4.28
C MET A 80 39.84 6.80 -4.47
N ASP A 81 40.33 8.01 -4.17
CA ASP A 81 41.76 8.31 -4.18
C ASP A 81 42.54 7.47 -3.16
N GLU A 82 41.98 7.27 -1.95
CA GLU A 82 42.57 6.38 -0.95
C GLU A 82 42.57 4.91 -1.40
N VAL A 83 41.47 4.44 -1.98
CA VAL A 83 41.39 3.10 -2.59
C VAL A 83 42.44 2.97 -3.70
N HIS A 84 42.65 4.00 -4.52
CA HIS A 84 43.64 3.99 -5.58
C HIS A 84 45.08 3.86 -5.03
N ALA A 85 45.42 4.61 -3.98
CA ALA A 85 46.71 4.53 -3.30
C ALA A 85 46.95 3.13 -2.69
N ILE A 86 45.93 2.54 -2.07
CA ILE A 86 45.99 1.17 -1.53
C ILE A 86 46.24 0.15 -2.64
N LEU A 87 45.50 0.25 -3.75
CA LEU A 87 45.67 -0.66 -4.89
C LEU A 87 47.07 -0.54 -5.51
N GLN A 88 47.63 0.67 -5.57
CA GLN A 88 49.01 0.86 -6.00
C GLN A 88 49.98 0.13 -5.06
N ARG A 89 49.80 0.22 -3.74
CA ARG A 89 50.60 -0.50 -2.75
C ARG A 89 50.46 -2.01 -2.88
N MET A 90 49.25 -2.52 -3.08
CA MET A 90 49.01 -3.95 -3.34
C MET A 90 49.75 -4.43 -4.59
N ARG A 91 49.79 -3.61 -5.66
CA ARG A 91 50.54 -3.93 -6.88
C ARG A 91 52.05 -3.96 -6.64
N GLU A 92 52.59 -3.05 -5.86
CA GLU A 92 54.01 -3.06 -5.47
C GLU A 92 54.36 -4.34 -4.70
N LEU A 93 53.54 -4.72 -3.73
CA LEU A 93 53.69 -5.95 -2.95
C LEU A 93 53.58 -7.21 -3.83
N ALA A 94 52.65 -7.23 -4.80
CA ALA A 94 52.52 -8.34 -5.75
C ALA A 94 53.78 -8.49 -6.61
N ASN A 95 54.34 -7.39 -7.11
CA ASN A 95 55.61 -7.40 -7.86
C ASN A 95 56.78 -7.84 -6.97
N GLN A 96 56.78 -7.46 -5.70
CA GLN A 96 57.78 -7.89 -4.72
C GLN A 96 57.72 -9.40 -4.48
N ALA A 97 56.51 -9.97 -4.29
CA ALA A 97 56.29 -11.40 -4.11
C ALA A 97 56.61 -12.24 -5.35
N ALA A 98 56.51 -11.65 -6.55
CA ALA A 98 56.83 -12.27 -7.82
C ALA A 98 58.35 -12.44 -8.05
N ASN A 99 59.21 -11.75 -7.28
CA ASN A 99 60.65 -11.91 -7.39
C ASN A 99 61.10 -13.22 -6.71
N ASP A 100 61.84 -14.06 -7.45
CA ASP A 100 62.26 -15.39 -7.02
C ASP A 100 63.24 -15.40 -5.85
N THR A 101 63.86 -14.26 -5.53
CA THR A 101 64.80 -14.13 -4.40
C THR A 101 64.12 -14.13 -3.03
N TYR A 102 62.80 -13.92 -2.95
CA TYR A 102 62.05 -13.96 -1.69
C TYR A 102 61.72 -15.39 -1.27
N THR A 103 61.85 -15.68 0.03
CA THR A 103 61.53 -16.99 0.57
C THR A 103 60.01 -17.21 0.64
N ALA A 104 59.58 -18.46 0.84
CA ALA A 104 58.16 -18.76 1.06
C ALA A 104 57.59 -18.07 2.31
N TYR A 105 58.42 -17.88 3.35
CA TYR A 105 58.02 -17.17 4.56
C TYR A 105 57.79 -15.67 4.29
N ASP A 106 58.65 -15.03 3.50
CA ASP A 106 58.49 -13.61 3.15
C ASP A 106 57.23 -13.38 2.32
N ARG A 107 56.94 -14.27 1.37
CA ARG A 107 55.69 -14.22 0.58
C ARG A 107 54.44 -14.38 1.46
N GLN A 108 54.50 -15.17 2.52
CA GLN A 108 53.39 -15.25 3.50
C GLN A 108 53.18 -13.96 4.28
N GLN A 109 54.25 -13.22 4.63
CA GLN A 109 54.11 -11.93 5.29
C GLN A 109 53.55 -10.86 4.34
N ILE A 110 54.02 -10.86 3.08
CA ILE A 110 53.46 -9.98 2.04
C ILE A 110 51.96 -10.26 1.84
N GLN A 111 51.55 -11.53 1.81
CA GLN A 111 50.13 -11.88 1.69
C GLN A 111 49.30 -11.33 2.85
N LYS A 112 49.80 -11.38 4.09
CA LYS A 112 49.11 -10.79 5.25
C LYS A 112 48.95 -9.27 5.12
N GLU A 113 49.95 -8.57 4.59
CA GLU A 113 49.83 -7.13 4.31
C GLU A 113 48.77 -6.87 3.22
N ILE A 114 48.75 -7.67 2.15
CA ILE A 114 47.72 -7.61 1.10
C ILE A 114 46.31 -7.86 1.67
N ASP A 115 46.16 -8.84 2.57
CA ASP A 115 44.87 -9.16 3.19
C ASP A 115 44.37 -8.00 4.08
N GLN A 116 45.28 -7.31 4.79
CA GLN A 116 44.95 -6.11 5.57
C GLN A 116 44.55 -4.94 4.66
N LEU A 117 45.29 -4.72 3.57
CA LEU A 117 44.96 -3.69 2.58
C LEU A 117 43.60 -3.94 1.92
N LYS A 118 43.27 -5.21 1.63
CA LYS A 118 41.95 -5.59 1.13
C LYS A 118 40.84 -5.26 2.14
N ALA A 119 41.02 -5.63 3.40
CA ALA A 119 40.06 -5.31 4.46
C ALA A 119 39.86 -3.79 4.62
N GLU A 120 40.93 -3.02 4.42
CA GLU A 120 40.84 -1.56 4.46
C GLU A 120 40.07 -0.98 3.27
N VAL A 121 40.23 -1.53 2.06
CA VAL A 121 39.40 -1.16 0.89
C VAL A 121 37.92 -1.44 1.17
N ASP A 122 37.59 -2.61 1.72
CA ASP A 122 36.22 -2.99 2.08
C ASP A 122 35.66 -2.01 3.14
N ARG A 123 36.47 -1.65 4.15
CA ARG A 123 36.09 -0.68 5.18
C ARG A 123 35.83 0.71 4.59
N ILE A 124 36.67 1.20 3.68
CA ILE A 124 36.47 2.49 3.01
C ILE A 124 35.16 2.46 2.21
N ALA A 125 34.89 1.37 1.49
CA ALA A 125 33.66 1.22 0.72
C ALA A 125 32.41 1.24 1.61
N GLU A 126 32.44 0.58 2.77
CA GLU A 126 31.30 0.48 3.69
C GLU A 126 31.06 1.74 4.54
N THR A 127 32.11 2.50 4.84
CA THR A 127 32.05 3.68 5.73
C THR A 127 31.89 5.00 4.98
N THR A 128 32.18 5.03 3.67
CA THR A 128 32.00 6.23 2.85
C THR A 128 30.52 6.52 2.65
N GLN A 129 30.02 7.55 3.33
CA GLN A 129 28.62 7.95 3.29
C GLN A 129 28.46 9.46 3.18
N PHE A 130 27.41 9.89 2.47
CA PHE A 130 26.96 11.29 2.43
C PHE A 130 25.51 11.35 2.87
N ASN A 131 25.22 12.14 3.91
CA ASN A 131 23.88 12.26 4.49
C ASN A 131 23.23 10.87 4.73
N THR A 132 23.95 10.01 5.47
CA THR A 132 23.61 8.60 5.79
C THR A 132 23.45 7.63 4.62
N LYS A 133 23.67 8.06 3.37
CA LYS A 133 23.67 7.18 2.20
C LYS A 133 25.07 6.67 1.92
N LYS A 134 25.26 5.34 1.91
CA LYS A 134 26.52 4.70 1.52
C LYS A 134 26.76 4.91 0.03
N LEU A 135 27.97 5.30 -0.35
CA LEU A 135 28.29 5.71 -1.72
C LEU A 135 28.89 4.59 -2.58
N LEU A 136 29.71 3.72 -1.98
CA LEU A 136 30.61 2.82 -2.70
C LEU A 136 30.26 1.33 -2.56
N THR A 137 29.14 1.00 -1.92
CA THR A 137 28.68 -0.38 -1.67
C THR A 137 27.94 -1.00 -2.86
N GLY A 138 27.73 -0.25 -3.95
CA GLY A 138 26.91 -0.67 -5.09
C GLY A 138 25.40 -0.52 -4.87
N GLU A 139 24.96 -0.19 -3.65
CA GLU A 139 23.55 0.05 -3.28
C GLU A 139 22.94 1.30 -3.97
N LEU A 140 23.79 2.25 -4.37
CA LEU A 140 23.42 3.38 -5.23
C LEU A 140 23.14 2.99 -6.69
N SER A 141 23.40 1.74 -7.09
CA SER A 141 22.86 1.22 -8.35
C SER A 141 21.35 1.25 -8.27
N TYR A 142 20.73 2.01 -9.17
CA TYR A 142 19.28 2.10 -9.30
C TYR A 142 18.67 0.69 -9.32
N THR A 143 17.99 0.32 -8.23
CA THR A 143 17.06 -0.80 -8.26
C THR A 143 15.84 -0.34 -9.02
N LEU A 144 15.43 -1.12 -10.02
CA LEU A 144 14.28 -0.85 -10.89
C LEU A 144 13.02 -0.63 -10.03
N ASN A 145 12.65 0.63 -9.80
CA ASN A 145 11.31 0.97 -9.37
C ASN A 145 10.45 1.14 -10.62
N LYS A 146 9.48 0.22 -10.77
CA LYS A 146 8.34 0.19 -11.70
C LYS A 146 8.21 1.42 -12.62
N VAL A 147 8.28 1.18 -13.93
CA VAL A 147 7.70 2.03 -14.96
C VAL A 147 6.44 1.35 -15.51
N ARG A 148 5.38 2.14 -15.73
CA ARG A 148 4.12 1.74 -16.39
C ARG A 148 4.37 1.50 -17.90
N GLY A 149 3.87 0.40 -18.45
CA GLY A 149 3.87 0.11 -19.89
C GLY A 149 4.92 -0.91 -20.32
N ASP A 150 4.84 -1.35 -21.59
CA ASP A 150 5.64 -2.41 -22.22
C ASP A 150 7.08 -2.46 -21.71
N ALA A 151 7.52 -3.65 -21.31
CA ALA A 151 8.83 -3.88 -20.72
C ALA A 151 9.96 -3.64 -21.75
N GLU A 152 10.29 -2.38 -22.01
CA GLU A 152 11.54 -2.02 -22.65
C GLU A 152 12.67 -2.15 -21.63
N VAL A 153 13.57 -3.10 -21.87
CA VAL A 153 14.85 -3.19 -21.17
C VAL A 153 15.69 -2.00 -21.64
N THR A 154 15.58 -0.87 -20.95
CA THR A 154 16.24 0.38 -21.38
C THR A 154 17.76 0.32 -21.20
N ASN A 155 18.28 -0.41 -20.21
CA ASN A 155 19.72 -0.66 -20.01
C ASN A 155 19.97 -1.94 -19.19
N MET A 156 20.95 -2.75 -19.63
CA MET A 156 21.55 -3.83 -18.85
C MET A 156 23.02 -3.50 -18.61
N THR A 157 23.43 -3.41 -17.34
CA THR A 157 24.84 -3.24 -16.97
C THR A 157 25.37 -4.56 -16.43
N ALA A 158 26.36 -5.13 -17.11
CA ALA A 158 27.08 -6.29 -16.61
C ALA A 158 28.24 -5.84 -15.71
N ASP A 159 28.34 -6.46 -14.54
CA ASP A 159 29.51 -6.35 -13.66
C ASP A 159 30.77 -6.89 -14.36
N SER A 160 31.94 -6.34 -14.06
CA SER A 160 33.22 -6.76 -14.68
C SER A 160 33.61 -8.22 -14.38
N ARG A 161 32.94 -8.87 -13.43
CA ARG A 161 33.09 -10.30 -13.09
C ARG A 161 32.23 -11.24 -13.95
N VAL A 162 31.39 -10.71 -14.84
CA VAL A 162 30.53 -11.52 -15.71
C VAL A 162 31.35 -11.98 -16.94
N GLU A 163 31.56 -13.29 -17.06
CA GLU A 163 32.28 -13.88 -18.20
C GLU A 163 31.57 -13.62 -19.55
N ALA A 164 32.30 -13.60 -20.66
CA ALA A 164 31.68 -13.45 -21.97
C ALA A 164 30.83 -14.70 -22.30
N GLY A 165 29.53 -14.52 -22.50
CA GLY A 165 28.61 -15.64 -22.75
C GLY A 165 27.22 -15.21 -23.19
N LYS A 166 26.40 -16.18 -23.62
CA LYS A 166 24.96 -15.98 -23.85
C LYS A 166 24.23 -16.18 -22.53
N TYR A 167 23.75 -15.11 -21.94
CA TYR A 167 22.94 -15.15 -20.73
C TYR A 167 21.46 -15.18 -21.09
N GLN A 168 20.74 -16.17 -20.54
CA GLN A 168 19.28 -16.18 -20.63
C GLN A 168 18.74 -15.35 -19.47
N VAL A 169 17.97 -14.31 -19.79
CA VAL A 169 17.17 -13.61 -18.79
C VAL A 169 15.97 -14.50 -18.49
N ALA A 170 15.98 -15.14 -17.32
CA ALA A 170 14.83 -15.91 -16.85
C ALA A 170 13.76 -14.92 -16.36
N ILE A 171 12.60 -14.91 -17.02
CA ILE A 171 11.40 -14.27 -16.47
C ILE A 171 10.85 -15.24 -15.42
N TYR A 172 11.17 -14.98 -14.15
CA TYR A 172 10.85 -15.88 -13.03
C TYR A 172 9.34 -16.03 -12.77
N GLN A 173 8.53 -15.11 -13.29
CA GLN A 173 7.08 -15.19 -13.24
C GLN A 173 6.51 -14.48 -14.48
N ALA A 174 5.76 -15.22 -15.32
CA ALA A 174 5.01 -14.58 -16.39
C ALA A 174 4.01 -13.60 -15.78
N ALA A 175 3.83 -12.44 -16.41
CA ALA A 175 2.81 -11.49 -15.98
C ALA A 175 1.43 -12.15 -16.09
N ASP A 176 0.76 -12.34 -14.95
CA ASP A 176 -0.62 -12.83 -14.91
C ASP A 176 -1.61 -11.65 -14.99
N VAL A 177 -2.84 -11.95 -15.36
CA VAL A 177 -3.95 -10.99 -15.36
C VAL A 177 -4.67 -11.03 -14.01
N ALA A 178 -5.14 -9.89 -13.53
CA ALA A 178 -6.03 -9.87 -12.37
C ALA A 178 -7.35 -10.57 -12.70
N LYS A 179 -7.80 -11.43 -11.79
CA LYS A 179 -9.05 -12.19 -11.88
C LYS A 179 -9.81 -12.04 -10.58
N LEU A 180 -11.12 -11.81 -10.68
CA LEU A 180 -12.00 -11.75 -9.52
C LEU A 180 -13.24 -12.61 -9.80
N VAL A 181 -13.56 -13.55 -8.92
CA VAL A 181 -14.71 -14.47 -9.10
C VAL A 181 -15.75 -14.21 -8.02
N GLY A 182 -16.97 -13.89 -8.46
CA GLY A 182 -18.11 -13.70 -7.58
C GLY A 182 -18.62 -15.03 -7.02
N GLY A 183 -19.01 -15.04 -5.75
CA GLY A 183 -19.52 -16.22 -5.04
C GLY A 183 -20.97 -16.61 -5.35
N THR A 184 -21.74 -15.78 -6.07
CA THR A 184 -23.11 -16.14 -6.46
C THR A 184 -23.08 -17.31 -7.43
N ALA A 185 -23.80 -18.37 -7.08
CA ALA A 185 -23.92 -19.57 -7.89
C ALA A 185 -25.05 -19.41 -8.91
N PHE A 186 -24.73 -19.76 -10.16
CA PHE A 186 -25.68 -19.89 -11.25
C PHE A 186 -25.70 -21.34 -11.73
N ASP A 187 -26.85 -21.86 -12.11
CA ASP A 187 -26.95 -23.21 -12.66
C ASP A 187 -26.47 -23.29 -14.13
N SER A 188 -26.57 -24.48 -14.75
CA SER A 188 -26.17 -24.68 -16.15
C SER A 188 -27.01 -23.92 -17.17
N SER A 189 -28.18 -23.44 -16.79
CA SER A 189 -29.04 -22.57 -17.59
C SER A 189 -28.75 -21.08 -17.37
N GLY A 190 -27.82 -20.76 -16.47
CA GLY A 190 -27.46 -19.39 -16.11
C GLY A 190 -28.46 -18.74 -15.16
N ASP A 191 -29.33 -19.52 -14.51
CA ASP A 191 -30.31 -19.04 -13.54
C ASP A 191 -29.75 -19.07 -12.11
N THR A 192 -30.31 -18.27 -11.21
CA THR A 192 -29.96 -18.22 -9.80
C THR A 192 -31.19 -17.94 -8.94
N SER A 193 -31.22 -18.50 -7.72
CA SER A 193 -32.26 -18.22 -6.73
C SER A 193 -32.07 -16.87 -6.03
N THR A 194 -30.92 -16.20 -6.24
CA THR A 194 -30.63 -14.88 -5.70
C THR A 194 -31.40 -13.81 -6.45
N VAL A 195 -31.95 -12.83 -5.73
CA VAL A 195 -32.56 -11.63 -6.33
C VAL A 195 -31.45 -10.61 -6.55
N LEU A 196 -31.35 -10.05 -7.76
CA LEU A 196 -30.48 -8.89 -8.01
C LEU A 196 -31.24 -7.60 -7.70
N HIS A 197 -30.73 -6.79 -6.78
CA HIS A 197 -31.28 -5.47 -6.52
C HIS A 197 -30.83 -4.46 -7.59
N THR A 198 -31.75 -3.57 -7.99
CA THR A 198 -31.42 -2.44 -8.88
C THR A 198 -30.37 -1.56 -8.21
N GLY A 199 -29.27 -1.27 -8.91
CA GLY A 199 -28.17 -0.49 -8.37
C GLY A 199 -27.00 -0.37 -9.33
N ASP A 200 -26.04 0.49 -8.95
CA ASP A 200 -24.83 0.73 -9.74
C ASP A 200 -23.63 0.01 -9.14
N VAL A 201 -22.86 -0.65 -10.01
CA VAL A 201 -21.54 -1.22 -9.69
C VAL A 201 -20.49 -0.51 -10.52
N TYR A 202 -19.51 0.08 -9.86
CA TYR A 202 -18.36 0.72 -10.48
C TYR A 202 -17.23 -0.28 -10.64
N ILE A 203 -16.77 -0.45 -11.88
CA ILE A 203 -15.59 -1.26 -12.23
C ILE A 203 -14.52 -0.31 -12.73
N ASN A 204 -13.38 -0.25 -12.04
CA ASN A 204 -12.31 0.73 -12.33
C ASN A 204 -12.84 2.18 -12.44
N GLY A 205 -13.84 2.51 -11.61
CA GLY A 205 -14.49 3.83 -11.58
C GLY A 205 -15.58 4.07 -12.64
N VAL A 206 -15.84 3.12 -13.55
CA VAL A 206 -16.91 3.21 -14.56
C VAL A 206 -18.17 2.51 -14.05
N ALA A 207 -19.29 3.20 -14.05
CA ALA A 207 -20.57 2.67 -13.58
C ALA A 207 -21.16 1.64 -14.56
N VAL A 208 -21.66 0.54 -14.00
CA VAL A 208 -22.50 -0.47 -14.64
C VAL A 208 -23.82 -0.51 -13.90
N HIS A 209 -24.88 -0.07 -14.56
CA HIS A 209 -26.22 -0.08 -13.99
C HIS A 209 -26.88 -1.44 -14.18
N PHE A 210 -27.35 -2.02 -13.08
CA PHE A 210 -28.16 -3.23 -13.08
C PHE A 210 -29.59 -2.88 -12.70
N ASP A 211 -30.53 -3.29 -13.55
CA ASP A 211 -31.96 -3.20 -13.26
C ASP A 211 -32.52 -4.57 -12.90
N SER A 212 -33.30 -4.63 -11.82
CA SER A 212 -33.88 -5.86 -11.27
C SER A 212 -35.03 -6.42 -12.11
N ASP A 213 -35.82 -5.58 -12.77
CA ASP A 213 -36.90 -6.03 -13.65
C ASP A 213 -36.31 -6.65 -14.92
N GLU A 214 -35.28 -6.01 -15.50
CA GLU A 214 -34.53 -6.56 -16.63
C GLU A 214 -33.84 -7.89 -16.27
N PHE A 215 -33.23 -7.96 -15.08
CA PHE A 215 -32.59 -9.18 -14.59
C PHE A 215 -33.58 -10.33 -14.42
N ASN A 216 -34.75 -10.06 -13.82
CA ASN A 216 -35.79 -11.08 -13.59
C ASN A 216 -36.45 -11.54 -14.89
N ALA A 217 -36.50 -10.68 -15.92
CA ALA A 217 -37.02 -11.03 -17.23
C ALA A 217 -36.01 -11.82 -18.11
N ALA A 218 -34.73 -11.83 -17.75
CA ALA A 218 -33.70 -12.52 -18.52
C ALA A 218 -33.78 -14.05 -18.36
N SER A 219 -33.79 -14.77 -19.49
CA SER A 219 -33.77 -16.24 -19.49
C SER A 219 -32.44 -16.83 -19.00
N ASP A 220 -31.33 -16.13 -19.25
CA ASP A 220 -30.00 -16.46 -18.75
C ASP A 220 -29.49 -15.22 -17.98
N LYS A 221 -29.62 -15.28 -16.66
CA LYS A 221 -29.33 -14.17 -15.76
C LYS A 221 -27.83 -13.90 -15.66
N LEU A 222 -27.01 -14.94 -15.71
CA LEU A 222 -25.56 -14.80 -15.76
C LEU A 222 -25.12 -14.10 -17.04
N GLN A 223 -25.69 -14.48 -18.19
CA GLN A 223 -25.38 -13.84 -19.46
C GLN A 223 -25.82 -12.38 -19.49
N TYR A 224 -26.99 -12.05 -18.92
CA TYR A 224 -27.41 -10.66 -18.75
C TYR A 224 -26.36 -9.83 -17.97
N ILE A 225 -25.84 -10.37 -16.86
CA ILE A 225 -24.81 -9.68 -16.08
C ILE A 225 -23.51 -9.50 -16.90
N ILE A 226 -23.07 -10.56 -17.58
CA ILE A 226 -21.87 -10.55 -18.42
C ILE A 226 -21.99 -9.48 -19.50
N ASP A 227 -23.14 -9.40 -20.17
CA ASP A 227 -23.37 -8.45 -21.26
C ASP A 227 -23.37 -7.00 -20.75
N LYS A 228 -24.00 -6.72 -19.60
CA LYS A 228 -23.98 -5.39 -18.98
C LYS A 228 -22.56 -4.93 -18.64
N ILE A 229 -21.73 -5.82 -18.09
CA ILE A 229 -20.34 -5.50 -17.76
C ILE A 229 -19.49 -5.35 -19.03
N ASN A 230 -19.65 -6.25 -20.00
CA ASN A 230 -18.87 -6.21 -21.23
C ASN A 230 -19.24 -5.04 -22.15
N ALA A 231 -20.43 -4.45 -22.00
CA ALA A 231 -20.81 -3.22 -22.70
C ALA A 231 -19.90 -2.04 -22.37
N VAL A 232 -19.32 -1.99 -21.15
CA VAL A 232 -18.36 -0.96 -20.73
C VAL A 232 -16.90 -1.42 -20.77
N ARG A 233 -16.60 -2.61 -21.31
CA ARG A 233 -15.26 -3.22 -21.36
C ARG A 233 -14.16 -2.30 -21.88
N ALA A 234 -14.45 -1.53 -22.92
CA ALA A 234 -13.48 -0.62 -23.52
C ALA A 234 -13.08 0.55 -22.59
N GLN A 235 -13.91 0.86 -21.60
CA GLN A 235 -13.66 1.90 -20.60
C GLN A 235 -13.07 1.31 -19.31
N THR A 236 -13.55 0.14 -18.89
CA THR A 236 -13.11 -0.53 -17.65
C THR A 236 -11.79 -1.26 -17.80
N ASN A 237 -11.46 -1.70 -19.02
CA ASN A 237 -10.37 -2.65 -19.30
C ASN A 237 -10.54 -4.02 -18.60
N VAL A 238 -11.79 -4.37 -18.29
CA VAL A 238 -12.18 -5.61 -17.60
C VAL A 238 -13.21 -6.34 -18.45
N GLU A 239 -13.02 -7.65 -18.60
CA GLU A 239 -13.95 -8.55 -19.29
C GLU A 239 -14.64 -9.46 -18.28
N ALA A 240 -15.97 -9.50 -18.33
CA ALA A 240 -16.77 -10.48 -17.60
C ALA A 240 -16.90 -11.77 -18.41
N ARG A 241 -16.76 -12.90 -17.72
CA ARG A 241 -16.87 -14.25 -18.27
C ARG A 241 -17.60 -15.16 -17.30
N LYS A 242 -18.22 -16.21 -17.84
CA LYS A 242 -18.68 -17.33 -17.02
C LYS A 242 -17.50 -18.26 -16.72
N VAL A 243 -17.35 -18.65 -15.46
CA VAL A 243 -16.39 -19.67 -15.03
C VAL A 243 -17.14 -20.82 -14.35
N GLN A 244 -16.77 -22.05 -14.63
CA GLN A 244 -17.39 -23.22 -14.00
C GLN A 244 -16.83 -23.41 -12.58
N ASP A 245 -17.68 -23.82 -11.64
CA ASP A 245 -17.25 -24.13 -10.28
C ASP A 245 -16.29 -25.35 -10.30
N PRO A 246 -15.13 -25.29 -9.61
CA PRO A 246 -14.15 -26.38 -9.60
C PRO A 246 -14.65 -27.70 -8.99
N TYR A 247 -15.67 -27.64 -8.13
CA TYR A 247 -16.20 -28.75 -7.34
C TYR A 247 -17.58 -29.21 -7.84
N ASN A 248 -18.29 -28.40 -8.63
CA ASN A 248 -19.57 -28.75 -9.21
C ASN A 248 -19.72 -28.30 -10.67
N SER A 249 -19.70 -29.27 -11.60
CA SER A 249 -19.82 -29.00 -13.04
C SER A 249 -21.13 -28.35 -13.49
N ASN A 250 -22.17 -28.37 -12.65
CA ASN A 250 -23.47 -27.78 -12.95
C ASN A 250 -23.61 -26.34 -12.42
N ILE A 251 -22.59 -25.84 -11.73
CA ILE A 251 -22.58 -24.48 -11.18
C ILE A 251 -21.57 -23.62 -11.93
N TYR A 252 -21.96 -22.38 -12.17
CA TYR A 252 -21.17 -21.35 -12.80
C TYR A 252 -21.15 -20.10 -11.93
N HIS A 253 -20.07 -19.34 -12.06
CA HIS A 253 -19.84 -18.08 -11.37
C HIS A 253 -19.49 -16.99 -12.38
N LEU A 254 -19.74 -15.74 -11.98
CA LEU A 254 -19.23 -14.58 -12.69
C LEU A 254 -17.73 -14.40 -12.38
N GLN A 255 -16.92 -14.30 -13.43
CA GLN A 255 -15.50 -13.96 -13.31
C GLN A 255 -15.21 -12.67 -14.09
N LEU A 256 -14.56 -11.73 -13.43
CA LEU A 256 -13.98 -10.54 -14.04
C LEU A 256 -12.50 -10.79 -14.29
N VAL A 257 -12.03 -10.43 -15.49
CA VAL A 257 -10.64 -10.61 -15.91
C VAL A 257 -10.13 -9.30 -16.48
N GLN A 258 -9.02 -8.79 -15.95
CA GLN A 258 -8.35 -7.63 -16.53
C GLN A 258 -7.76 -8.01 -17.90
N LEU A 259 -7.89 -7.13 -18.89
CA LEU A 259 -7.33 -7.39 -20.23
C LEU A 259 -5.81 -7.23 -20.27
N ASP A 260 -5.26 -6.32 -19.45
CA ASP A 260 -3.82 -6.09 -19.36
C ASP A 260 -3.17 -6.98 -18.29
N VAL A 261 -2.03 -7.56 -18.65
CA VAL A 261 -1.20 -8.37 -17.74
C VAL A 261 -0.34 -7.49 -16.81
N GLY A 262 -0.04 -7.97 -15.61
CA GLY A 262 0.97 -7.37 -14.73
C GLY A 262 0.49 -7.01 -13.33
N THR A 263 1.40 -7.01 -12.36
CA THR A 263 1.10 -6.86 -10.92
C THR A 263 0.61 -5.47 -10.50
N SER A 264 0.58 -4.49 -11.40
CA SER A 264 -0.02 -3.17 -11.15
C SER A 264 -1.46 -3.07 -11.64
N ASN A 265 -1.90 -4.04 -12.43
CA ASN A 265 -3.21 -4.06 -13.06
C ASN A 265 -4.17 -4.78 -12.13
N VAL A 266 -4.98 -4.00 -11.41
CA VAL A 266 -5.98 -4.48 -10.45
C VAL A 266 -7.39 -4.17 -10.96
N ILE A 267 -8.36 -5.00 -10.58
CA ILE A 267 -9.78 -4.76 -10.79
C ILE A 267 -10.32 -4.08 -9.53
N GLN A 268 -10.72 -2.82 -9.63
CA GLN A 268 -11.37 -2.10 -8.54
C GLN A 268 -12.89 -2.23 -8.68
N LEU A 269 -13.54 -2.77 -7.65
CA LEU A 269 -15.00 -2.80 -7.54
C LEU A 269 -15.47 -1.90 -6.41
N SER A 270 -16.51 -1.12 -6.68
CA SER A 270 -17.31 -0.41 -5.68
C SER A 270 -18.75 -0.29 -6.15
N GLY A 271 -19.67 0.17 -5.32
CA GLY A 271 -21.09 0.26 -5.69
C GLY A 271 -21.99 0.00 -4.49
N ASP A 272 -23.27 -0.21 -4.78
CA ASP A 272 -24.26 -0.53 -3.76
C ASP A 272 -23.95 -1.90 -3.12
N ASP A 273 -23.87 -1.93 -1.78
CA ASP A 273 -23.44 -3.12 -1.02
C ASP A 273 -24.31 -4.36 -1.32
N GLN A 274 -25.61 -4.17 -1.52
CA GLN A 274 -26.50 -5.27 -1.88
C GLN A 274 -26.29 -5.78 -3.29
N THR A 275 -26.16 -4.89 -4.28
CA THR A 275 -25.89 -5.31 -5.66
C THR A 275 -24.53 -6.01 -5.78
N LEU A 276 -23.50 -5.56 -5.04
CA LEU A 276 -22.21 -6.25 -4.96
C LEU A 276 -22.31 -7.64 -4.31
N LYS A 277 -23.13 -7.79 -3.26
CA LYS A 277 -23.42 -9.09 -2.62
C LYS A 277 -24.18 -10.03 -3.56
N ASP A 278 -25.18 -9.52 -4.27
CA ASP A 278 -25.99 -10.30 -5.20
C ASP A 278 -25.16 -10.82 -6.38
N LEU A 279 -24.15 -10.05 -6.83
CA LEU A 279 -23.16 -10.47 -7.83
C LEU A 279 -22.07 -11.38 -7.26
N GLY A 280 -22.06 -11.58 -5.94
CA GLY A 280 -21.13 -12.47 -5.25
C GLY A 280 -19.77 -11.85 -4.90
N PHE A 281 -19.62 -10.54 -5.04
CA PHE A 281 -18.39 -9.82 -4.68
C PHE A 281 -18.40 -9.29 -3.24
N GLY A 282 -19.55 -9.37 -2.55
CA GLY A 282 -19.66 -9.09 -1.13
C GLY A 282 -19.23 -10.30 -0.27
N MET A 283 -18.36 -10.05 0.71
CA MET A 283 -18.01 -10.95 1.82
C MET A 283 -17.86 -12.45 1.46
N ARG A 284 -16.78 -12.83 0.75
CA ARG A 284 -16.35 -14.23 0.79
C ARG A 284 -15.55 -14.50 2.06
N MET A 285 -16.15 -15.25 2.99
CA MET A 285 -15.40 -16.14 3.88
C MET A 285 -14.72 -17.19 3.00
N GLY A 286 -13.43 -17.02 2.72
CA GLY A 286 -12.61 -17.99 2.00
C GLY A 286 -12.67 -17.90 0.47
N ALA A 287 -11.66 -17.25 -0.14
CA ALA A 287 -10.63 -17.91 -0.94
C ALA A 287 -9.78 -16.89 -1.72
N VAL A 288 -8.47 -17.03 -1.55
CA VAL A 288 -7.37 -16.95 -2.53
C VAL A 288 -7.57 -16.05 -3.76
N GLY A 289 -6.81 -14.96 -3.78
CA GLY A 289 -6.63 -14.09 -4.95
C GLY A 289 -6.40 -12.66 -4.48
N SER A 290 -5.33 -12.03 -4.97
CA SER A 290 -4.82 -10.73 -4.54
C SER A 290 -5.86 -9.60 -4.59
N ASP A 291 -5.90 -8.85 -3.49
CA ASP A 291 -6.43 -7.49 -3.28
C ASP A 291 -7.95 -7.27 -3.25
N ILE A 292 -8.52 -7.47 -2.04
CA ILE A 292 -9.58 -6.60 -1.52
C ILE A 292 -9.08 -6.02 -0.19
N ALA A 293 -8.73 -4.74 -0.19
CA ALA A 293 -8.50 -3.97 1.02
C ALA A 293 -9.85 -3.63 1.66
N LEU A 294 -10.39 -4.57 2.43
CA LEU A 294 -11.42 -4.27 3.42
C LEU A 294 -10.72 -4.20 4.78
N THR A 295 -10.34 -3.00 5.16
CA THR A 295 -10.03 -2.68 6.55
C THR A 295 -11.34 -2.81 7.33
N ASN A 296 -11.59 -3.99 7.91
CA ASN A 296 -11.86 -4.15 9.33
C ASN A 296 -12.11 -5.64 9.62
N ASP A 297 -11.34 -6.13 10.58
CA ASP A 297 -11.39 -7.45 11.20
C ASP A 297 -12.66 -7.54 12.09
N VAL A 298 -13.83 -7.42 11.45
CA VAL A 298 -15.14 -7.38 12.11
C VAL A 298 -15.56 -8.80 12.48
N ILE A 299 -15.86 -9.01 13.76
CA ILE A 299 -16.48 -10.23 14.26
C ILE A 299 -17.89 -10.29 13.68
N SER A 300 -18.19 -11.28 12.84
CA SER A 300 -19.48 -11.38 12.13
C SER A 300 -20.60 -12.03 12.94
N VAL A 301 -20.37 -12.29 14.24
CA VAL A 301 -21.24 -13.06 15.12
C VAL A 301 -21.50 -12.28 16.41
N THR A 302 -22.74 -12.26 16.88
CA THR A 302 -23.09 -11.68 18.18
C THR A 302 -23.11 -12.73 19.28
N GLY A 303 -22.75 -12.31 20.50
CA GLY A 303 -22.91 -13.16 21.68
C GLY A 303 -22.37 -12.50 22.95
N SER A 304 -22.76 -13.04 24.10
CA SER A 304 -22.27 -12.60 25.39
C SER A 304 -21.03 -13.39 25.78
N LEU A 305 -20.01 -12.69 26.33
CA LEU A 305 -18.76 -13.27 26.78
C LEU A 305 -18.70 -13.29 28.31
N PHE A 306 -18.26 -14.43 28.86
CA PHE A 306 -18.03 -14.61 30.29
C PHE A 306 -16.63 -15.15 30.54
N ILE A 307 -15.95 -14.64 31.57
CA ILE A 307 -14.65 -15.12 32.02
C ILE A 307 -14.72 -15.42 33.51
N ASN A 308 -14.32 -16.62 33.93
CA ASN A 308 -14.38 -17.07 35.32
C ASN A 308 -15.78 -16.88 35.95
N ASN A 309 -16.84 -17.18 35.16
CA ASN A 309 -18.26 -16.96 35.50
C ASN A 309 -18.69 -15.49 35.70
N VAL A 310 -17.85 -14.52 35.35
CA VAL A 310 -18.19 -13.09 35.36
C VAL A 310 -18.55 -12.65 33.96
N TYR A 311 -19.65 -11.90 33.82
CA TYR A 311 -20.06 -11.32 32.54
C TYR A 311 -19.14 -10.17 32.15
N VAL A 312 -18.53 -10.28 30.97
CA VAL A 312 -17.54 -9.32 30.47
C VAL A 312 -18.17 -8.33 29.49
N GLY A 313 -19.20 -8.76 28.76
CA GLY A 313 -19.99 -7.90 27.89
C GLY A 313 -20.55 -8.62 26.67
N GLN A 314 -21.22 -7.87 25.80
CA GLN A 314 -21.79 -8.39 24.55
C GLN A 314 -20.89 -8.01 23.39
N VAL A 315 -20.45 -9.02 22.64
CA VAL A 315 -19.77 -8.85 21.36
C VAL A 315 -20.82 -8.60 20.28
N ALA A 316 -20.74 -7.45 19.61
CA ALA A 316 -21.59 -7.09 18.48
C ALA A 316 -20.98 -7.56 17.15
N ALA A 317 -21.82 -7.76 16.13
CA ALA A 317 -21.38 -8.18 14.79
C ALA A 317 -20.60 -7.08 14.02
N THR A 318 -20.31 -5.96 14.68
CA THR A 318 -19.51 -4.84 14.19
C THR A 318 -18.21 -4.66 14.97
N ASP A 319 -18.06 -5.37 16.09
CA ASP A 319 -16.91 -5.22 16.97
C ASP A 319 -15.68 -5.87 16.34
N THR A 320 -14.52 -5.27 16.56
CA THR A 320 -13.22 -5.82 16.19
C THR A 320 -12.62 -6.62 17.34
N ILE A 321 -11.57 -7.41 17.06
CA ILE A 321 -10.80 -8.09 18.13
C ILE A 321 -10.26 -7.10 19.17
N GLN A 322 -9.94 -5.87 18.77
CA GLN A 322 -9.47 -4.83 19.69
C GLN A 322 -10.57 -4.33 20.63
N ASP A 323 -11.81 -4.25 20.14
CA ASP A 323 -12.97 -3.89 20.97
C ASP A 323 -13.25 -4.98 22.01
N VAL A 324 -13.09 -6.25 21.64
CA VAL A 324 -13.21 -7.37 22.58
C VAL A 324 -12.07 -7.40 23.60
N VAL A 325 -10.84 -7.09 23.19
CA VAL A 325 -9.69 -6.93 24.12
C VAL A 325 -9.96 -5.82 25.14
N ALA A 326 -10.46 -4.66 24.68
CA ALA A 326 -10.79 -3.55 25.56
C ALA A 326 -11.89 -3.94 26.55
N MET A 327 -12.92 -4.65 26.08
CA MET A 327 -14.01 -5.14 26.92
C MET A 327 -13.52 -6.08 28.03
N ILE A 328 -12.62 -7.02 27.72
CA ILE A 328 -12.04 -7.94 28.71
C ILE A 328 -11.15 -7.21 29.71
N ASN A 329 -10.28 -6.32 29.22
CA ASN A 329 -9.36 -5.58 30.08
C ASN A 329 -10.09 -4.62 31.04
N ASN A 330 -11.24 -4.08 30.65
CA ASN A 330 -12.09 -3.29 31.56
C ASN A 330 -12.69 -4.12 32.69
N ALA A 331 -12.86 -5.43 32.51
CA ALA A 331 -13.33 -6.37 33.52
C ALA A 331 -12.19 -7.13 34.23
N ALA A 332 -10.92 -6.72 34.04
CA ALA A 332 -9.76 -7.46 34.54
C ALA A 332 -9.70 -7.55 36.07
N ASP A 333 -10.15 -6.52 36.79
CA ASP A 333 -10.14 -6.49 38.25
C ASP A 333 -11.12 -7.52 38.86
N GLU A 334 -12.24 -7.78 38.17
CA GLU A 334 -13.28 -8.73 38.61
C GLU A 334 -12.98 -10.15 38.15
N THR A 335 -12.51 -10.31 36.91
CA THR A 335 -12.23 -11.61 36.29
C THR A 335 -10.87 -12.18 36.67
N GLY A 336 -9.89 -11.33 37.02
CA GLY A 336 -8.48 -11.70 37.21
C GLY A 336 -7.74 -12.05 35.91
N VAL A 337 -8.30 -11.70 34.75
CA VAL A 337 -7.80 -12.05 33.42
C VAL A 337 -7.67 -10.81 32.57
N MET A 338 -6.54 -10.70 31.86
CA MET A 338 -6.31 -9.68 30.83
C MET A 338 -6.32 -10.34 29.44
N ALA A 339 -6.59 -9.53 28.43
CA ALA A 339 -6.54 -9.95 27.04
C ALA A 339 -5.56 -9.13 26.23
N GLU A 340 -5.00 -9.76 25.21
CA GLU A 340 -4.14 -9.15 24.20
C GLU A 340 -4.52 -9.71 22.82
N ALA A 341 -4.53 -8.84 21.81
CA ALA A 341 -4.66 -9.29 20.43
C ALA A 341 -3.31 -9.81 19.94
N VAL A 342 -3.25 -11.09 19.57
CA VAL A 342 -2.05 -11.74 19.04
C VAL A 342 -2.24 -12.02 17.57
N GLN A 343 -1.35 -11.50 16.75
CA GLN A 343 -1.38 -11.74 15.31
C GLN A 343 -0.95 -13.19 15.02
N VAL A 344 -1.82 -13.98 14.39
CA VAL A 344 -1.61 -15.43 14.19
C VAL A 344 -1.26 -15.81 12.74
N SER A 345 -1.59 -14.96 11.76
CA SER A 345 -1.05 -15.14 10.41
C SER A 345 -0.73 -13.81 9.75
N ILE A 346 0.47 -13.77 9.16
CA ILE A 346 0.87 -12.83 8.12
C ILE A 346 0.81 -13.66 6.84
N SER A 347 -0.08 -13.31 5.91
CA SER A 347 0.03 -13.84 4.54
C SER A 347 1.43 -13.51 3.98
N SER A 348 1.97 -14.33 3.07
CA SER A 348 3.33 -14.17 2.54
C SER A 348 3.61 -12.83 1.83
N ASP A 349 2.60 -11.97 1.68
CA ASP A 349 2.67 -10.61 1.14
C ASP A 349 2.51 -9.51 2.21
N GLY A 350 2.41 -9.84 3.49
CA GLY A 350 2.36 -8.86 4.59
C GLY A 350 1.02 -8.13 4.79
N ALA A 351 0.02 -8.39 3.94
CA ALA A 351 -1.18 -7.54 3.83
C ALA A 351 -2.41 -8.07 4.61
N THR A 352 -2.55 -9.38 4.82
CA THR A 352 -3.64 -9.94 5.64
C THR A 352 -3.13 -10.20 7.05
N ARG A 353 -3.77 -9.58 8.05
CA ARG A 353 -3.47 -9.79 9.47
C ARG A 353 -4.68 -10.47 10.12
N ALA A 354 -4.59 -11.76 10.44
CA ALA A 354 -5.55 -12.41 11.31
C ALA A 354 -5.10 -12.26 12.76
N TRP A 355 -6.01 -11.85 13.65
CA TRP A 355 -5.76 -11.68 15.07
C TRP A 355 -6.52 -12.74 15.87
N ASN A 356 -5.82 -13.42 16.77
CA ASN A 356 -6.44 -14.25 17.78
C ASN A 356 -6.45 -13.50 19.12
N LEU A 357 -7.44 -13.81 19.94
CA LEU A 357 -7.49 -13.33 21.31
C LEU A 357 -6.60 -14.20 22.21
N ARG A 358 -5.59 -13.59 22.85
CA ARG A 358 -4.80 -14.26 23.91
C ARG A 358 -5.26 -13.77 25.27
N LEU A 359 -5.66 -14.70 26.13
CA LEU A 359 -5.99 -14.44 27.52
C LEU A 359 -4.79 -14.72 28.42
N ILE A 360 -4.57 -13.87 29.43
CA ILE A 360 -3.44 -13.91 30.34
C ILE A 360 -3.98 -13.75 31.76
N GLU A 361 -3.55 -14.60 32.68
CA GLU A 361 -3.84 -14.40 34.11
C GLU A 361 -3.17 -13.12 34.60
N ALA A 362 -3.95 -12.14 35.08
CA ALA A 362 -3.42 -10.96 35.73
C ALA A 362 -2.85 -11.30 37.13
N THR A 363 -3.38 -12.34 37.78
CA THR A 363 -2.91 -12.87 39.06
C THR A 363 -2.63 -14.37 38.95
N PRO A 364 -1.38 -14.85 39.19
CA PRO A 364 -1.04 -16.25 39.00
C PRO A 364 -1.86 -17.19 39.87
N GLY A 365 -2.44 -18.24 39.27
CA GLY A 365 -3.00 -19.40 39.98
C GLY A 365 -4.52 -19.47 40.10
N ARG A 366 -5.28 -18.61 39.41
CA ARG A 366 -6.76 -18.67 39.39
C ARG A 366 -7.33 -19.53 38.25
N GLY A 367 -6.56 -19.83 37.21
CA GLY A 367 -7.08 -20.44 35.99
C GLY A 367 -7.88 -19.43 35.15
N ILE A 368 -8.07 -19.77 33.87
CA ILE A 368 -8.91 -19.01 32.95
C ILE A 368 -10.02 -19.94 32.46
N ASP A 369 -11.26 -19.64 32.81
CA ASP A 369 -12.45 -20.28 32.27
C ASP A 369 -13.18 -19.31 31.34
N LEU A 370 -13.31 -19.68 30.06
CA LEU A 370 -13.99 -18.86 29.06
C LEU A 370 -15.32 -19.51 28.71
N SER A 371 -16.41 -18.75 28.77
CA SER A 371 -17.75 -19.20 28.40
C SER A 371 -18.44 -18.18 27.49
N TYR A 372 -19.29 -18.67 26.58
CA TYR A 372 -19.95 -17.85 25.56
C TYR A 372 -21.33 -18.40 25.21
N THR A 373 -22.22 -17.54 24.69
CA THR A 373 -23.61 -17.91 24.36
C THR A 373 -23.77 -18.56 22.98
N THR A 374 -22.76 -18.51 22.11
CA THR A 374 -22.81 -19.09 20.76
C THR A 374 -21.48 -19.73 20.38
N THR A 375 -21.49 -20.98 19.93
CA THR A 375 -20.29 -21.72 19.51
C THR A 375 -19.57 -21.07 18.33
N SER A 376 -20.29 -20.33 17.50
CA SER A 376 -19.73 -19.52 16.41
C SER A 376 -18.92 -18.31 16.89
N LEU A 377 -19.16 -17.80 18.11
CA LEU A 377 -18.38 -16.70 18.68
C LEU A 377 -16.96 -17.15 19.06
N ALA A 378 -16.81 -18.35 19.61
CA ALA A 378 -15.49 -18.88 19.98
C ALA A 378 -14.57 -19.03 18.77
N THR A 379 -15.12 -19.56 17.67
CA THR A 379 -14.42 -19.66 16.38
C THR A 379 -14.08 -18.27 15.82
N ALA A 380 -14.99 -17.31 15.93
CA ALA A 380 -14.78 -15.94 15.46
C ALA A 380 -13.71 -15.18 16.28
N LEU A 381 -13.51 -15.53 17.55
CA LEU A 381 -12.45 -14.98 18.41
C LEU A 381 -11.10 -15.72 18.27
N GLY A 382 -11.02 -16.72 17.38
CA GLY A 382 -9.78 -17.44 17.07
C GLY A 382 -9.44 -18.58 18.04
N PHE A 383 -10.42 -19.11 18.79
CA PHE A 383 -10.24 -20.31 19.61
C PHE A 383 -10.62 -21.56 18.79
N ASP A 384 -9.61 -22.34 18.38
CA ASP A 384 -9.82 -23.59 17.63
C ASP A 384 -10.40 -24.68 18.55
N ILE A 385 -11.70 -24.92 18.46
CA ILE A 385 -12.38 -26.02 19.14
C ILE A 385 -12.30 -27.23 18.21
N ALA A 386 -11.41 -28.17 18.49
CA ALA A 386 -11.41 -29.47 17.84
C ALA A 386 -12.81 -30.11 18.01
N THR A 387 -13.58 -30.13 16.94
CA THR A 387 -14.94 -30.66 16.86
C THR A 387 -14.94 -32.17 17.01
N ASN A 388 -14.81 -32.66 18.24
CA ASN A 388 -15.06 -34.06 18.60
C ASN A 388 -16.05 -34.13 19.77
N GLY A 389 -17.33 -33.96 19.48
CA GLY A 389 -18.42 -34.25 20.42
C GLY A 389 -19.72 -33.53 20.07
N PRO A 390 -20.89 -34.18 20.22
CA PRO A 390 -22.16 -33.66 19.73
C PRO A 390 -22.68 -32.53 20.63
N ASP A 391 -23.32 -31.53 20.00
CA ASP A 391 -24.21 -30.51 20.57
C ASP A 391 -23.97 -30.14 22.04
N LEU A 392 -23.14 -29.13 22.25
CA LEU A 392 -23.21 -28.29 23.44
C LEU A 392 -23.74 -26.92 23.02
N LEU A 393 -25.05 -26.74 23.19
CA LEU A 393 -25.61 -25.41 23.44
C LEU A 393 -24.95 -24.91 24.73
N ASP A 394 -24.20 -23.81 24.64
CA ASP A 394 -23.27 -23.26 25.64
C ASP A 394 -22.00 -24.09 25.88
N GLY A 395 -20.85 -23.55 25.44
CA GLY A 395 -19.54 -24.15 25.61
C GLY A 395 -18.70 -23.36 26.61
N SER A 396 -18.20 -24.02 27.65
CA SER A 396 -17.11 -23.51 28.48
C SER A 396 -15.83 -24.32 28.22
N PHE A 397 -14.68 -23.67 28.20
CA PHE A 397 -13.39 -24.35 28.15
C PHE A 397 -12.41 -23.70 29.14
N THR A 398 -11.86 -24.52 30.03
CA THR A 398 -10.92 -24.10 31.06
C THR A 398 -9.48 -24.34 30.59
N LEU A 399 -8.68 -23.27 30.48
CA LEU A 399 -7.26 -23.35 30.20
C LEU A 399 -6.49 -23.61 31.50
N ILE A 400 -6.07 -24.86 31.72
CA ILE A 400 -5.19 -25.22 32.85
C ILE A 400 -3.74 -25.11 32.39
N ARG A 401 -2.95 -24.24 33.04
CA ARG A 401 -1.50 -24.17 32.81
C ARG A 401 -0.88 -25.55 33.04
N ARG A 402 -0.22 -26.12 32.03
CA ARG A 402 0.66 -27.28 32.21
C ARG A 402 1.78 -26.84 33.16
N GLY A 403 1.81 -27.38 34.37
CA GLY A 403 2.85 -27.13 35.36
C GLY A 403 4.22 -27.36 34.71
N GLY A 404 5.10 -26.37 34.82
CA GLY A 404 6.51 -26.56 34.53
C GLY A 404 7.08 -27.42 35.62
N ASP A 405 7.58 -28.61 35.26
CA ASP A 405 8.57 -29.29 36.08
C ASP A 405 9.80 -28.36 36.18
N SER A 406 10.28 -28.24 37.41
CA SER A 406 11.41 -27.46 37.91
C SER A 406 12.70 -27.57 37.10
#